data_AF-A0A645H2X1-F1
#
_entry.id   AF-A0A645H2X1-F1
#
_cell.length_a   1.000
_cell.length_b   1.000
_cell.length_c   1.000
_cell.angle_alpha   90.00
_cell.angle_beta   90.00
_cell.angle_gamma   90.00
#
_symmetry.space_group_name_H-M   'P 1'
#
loop_
_entity.id
_entity.type
_entity.pdbx_description
1 polymer ?
#
loop_
_entity_poly.entity_id
_entity_poly.type
_entity_poly.pdbx_seq_one_letter_code
_entity_poly.pdbx_strand_id
1 'polypeptide(L)' 'MKRRATFVFVAYNNRNYLKTARRIIEVYKEHKHDDVPDTFIVEKIFPKFNIHISYRQWMNIKGMVIPKQETTNQLSLFN' A
#
# COMPACT_ATOMS: atom_id res chain seq x y z
N MET A 1 -25.69 -34.93 -1.49
CA MET A 1 -25.65 -33.47 -1.70
C MET A 1 -24.22 -32.97 -1.42
N LYS A 2 -23.38 -32.80 -2.46
CA LYS A 2 -21.98 -32.34 -2.31
C LYS A 2 -21.95 -30.82 -2.27
N ARG A 3 -21.65 -30.21 -1.11
CA ARG A 3 -21.38 -28.77 -1.03
C ARG A 3 -20.05 -28.50 -1.75
N ARG A 4 -20.09 -27.87 -2.92
CA ARG A 4 -18.89 -27.32 -3.55
C ARG A 4 -18.42 -26.15 -2.69
N ALA A 5 -17.28 -26.31 -2.03
CA ALA A 5 -16.57 -25.20 -1.43
C ALA A 5 -15.98 -24.36 -2.56
N THR A 6 -16.59 -23.21 -2.84
CA THR A 6 -16.02 -22.21 -3.73
C THR A 6 -14.84 -21.60 -3.00
N PHE A 7 -13.62 -22.10 -3.25
CA PHE A 7 -12.40 -21.40 -2.85
C PHE A 7 -12.38 -20.07 -3.60
N VAL A 8 -12.73 -19.00 -2.91
CA VAL A 8 -12.51 -17.64 -3.41
C VAL A 8 -11.00 -17.45 -3.45
N PHE A 9 -10.43 -17.70 -4.62
CA PHE A 9 -9.08 -17.26 -4.93
C PHE A 9 -9.13 -15.73 -4.97
N VAL A 10 -8.78 -15.08 -3.85
CA VAL A 10 -8.35 -13.68 -3.90
C VAL A 10 -6.99 -13.72 -4.61
N ALA A 11 -7.02 -13.80 -5.94
CA ALA A 11 -5.84 -13.56 -6.75
C ALA A 11 -5.29 -12.21 -6.30
N TYR A 12 -4.00 -12.17 -5.95
CA TYR A 12 -3.32 -10.94 -5.57
C TYR A 12 -3.44 -9.94 -6.72
N ASN A 13 -4.45 -9.08 -6.67
CA ASN A 13 -4.66 -8.07 -7.68
C ASN A 13 -3.56 -7.03 -7.47
N ASN A 14 -2.54 -7.08 -8.33
CA ASN A 14 -1.39 -6.19 -8.28
C ASN A 14 -1.83 -4.71 -8.24
N ARG A 15 -2.93 -4.36 -8.91
CA ARG A 15 -3.47 -2.98 -8.87
C ARG A 15 -3.96 -2.58 -7.48
N ASN A 16 -4.67 -3.48 -6.78
CA ASN A 16 -5.14 -3.24 -5.42
C ASN A 16 -3.97 -3.19 -4.42
N TYR A 17 -2.98 -4.06 -4.64
CA TYR A 17 -1.76 -4.08 -3.85
C TYR A 17 -0.97 -2.77 -4.00
N LEU A 18 -0.73 -2.29 -5.23
CA LEU A 18 -0.06 -1.02 -5.48
C LEU A 18 -0.82 0.19 -4.91
N LYS A 19 -2.15 0.19 -5.00
CA LYS A 19 -2.99 1.23 -4.37
C LYS A 19 -2.82 1.24 -2.84
N THR A 20 -2.79 0.06 -2.24
CA THR A 20 -2.58 -0.08 -0.78
C THR A 20 -1.17 0.33 -0.39
N ALA A 21 -0.15 -0.10 -1.12
CA ALA A 21 1.24 0.28 -0.90
C ALA A 21 1.44 1.79 -0.99
N ARG A 22 0.81 2.47 -1.97
CA ARG A 22 0.82 3.94 -2.07
C ARG A 22 0.30 4.61 -0.81
N ARG A 23 -0.89 4.21 -0.36
CA ARG A 23 -1.50 4.74 0.87
C ARG A 23 -0.58 4.55 2.08
N ILE A 24 0.04 3.38 2.22
CA ILE A 24 0.95 3.10 3.35
C ILE A 24 2.18 4.02 3.29
N ILE A 25 2.76 4.23 2.10
CA ILE A 25 3.91 5.11 1.92
C ILE A 25 3.54 6.59 2.18
N GLU A 26 2.35 7.03 1.76
CA GLU A 26 1.86 8.39 2.04
C GLU A 26 1.76 8.64 3.55
N VAL A 27 1.09 7.74 4.29
CA VAL A 27 0.99 7.80 5.75
C VAL A 27 2.38 7.79 6.40
N TYR A 28 3.29 6.92 5.92
CA TYR A 28 4.66 6.88 6.43
C TYR A 28 5.39 8.20 6.22
N LYS A 29 5.34 8.79 5.01
CA LYS A 29 6.03 10.05 4.70
C LYS A 29 5.52 11.23 5.52
N GLU A 30 4.22 11.26 5.83
CA GLU A 30 3.62 12.30 6.66
C GLU A 30 4.11 12.26 8.12
N HIS A 31 4.38 11.05 8.65
CA HIS A 31 4.72 10.86 10.07
C HIS A 31 6.21 10.56 10.31
N LYS A 32 6.99 10.33 9.25
CA LYS A 32 8.42 10.07 9.36
C LYS A 32 9.18 11.39 9.46
N HIS A 33 9.84 11.56 10.60
CA HIS A 33 10.83 12.60 10.85
C HIS A 33 12.17 11.95 11.22
N ASP A 34 13.25 12.74 11.27
CA ASP A 34 14.61 12.25 11.52
C ASP A 34 14.70 11.47 12.84
N ASP A 35 14.01 11.94 13.87
CA ASP A 35 14.02 11.35 15.22
C ASP A 35 13.02 10.20 15.42
N VAL A 36 12.14 9.92 14.45
CA VAL A 36 11.06 8.93 14.60
C VAL A 36 11.48 7.59 14.00
N PRO A 37 11.68 6.52 14.78
CA PRO A 37 12.08 5.22 14.23
C PRO A 37 10.94 4.55 13.45
N ASP A 38 11.29 3.75 12.43
CA ASP A 38 10.30 3.06 11.59
C ASP A 38 9.41 2.10 12.39
N THR A 39 9.97 1.45 13.41
CA THR A 39 9.24 0.56 14.32
C THR A 39 8.11 1.29 15.05
N PHE A 40 8.34 2.53 15.47
CA PHE A 40 7.31 3.35 16.10
C PHE A 40 6.15 3.64 15.15
N ILE A 41 6.44 3.98 13.89
CA ILE A 41 5.40 4.24 12.89
C ILE A 41 4.56 2.97 12.65
N VAL A 42 5.21 1.81 12.51
CA VAL A 42 4.53 0.53 12.32
C VAL A 42 3.65 0.17 13.52
N GLU A 43 4.13 0.36 14.75
CA GLU A 43 3.42 -0.06 15.96
C GLU A 43 2.35 0.94 16.43
N LYS A 44 2.58 2.25 16.26
CA LYS A 44 1.76 3.30 16.90
C LYS A 44 0.99 4.16 15.91
N ILE A 45 1.48 4.32 14.68
CA ILE A 45 0.86 5.22 13.70
C ILE A 45 0.01 4.42 12.72
N PHE A 46 0.54 3.38 12.09
CA PHE A 46 -0.18 2.56 11.10
C PHE A 46 -1.54 2.03 11.60
N PRO A 47 -1.69 1.53 12.84
CA PRO A 47 -2.98 1.07 13.34
C PRO A 47 -4.04 2.18 13.38
N LYS A 48 -3.65 3.44 13.61
CA LYS A 48 -4.58 4.59 13.61
C LYS A 48 -5.21 4.81 12.22
N PHE A 49 -4.54 4.37 11.17
CA PHE A 49 -5.01 4.44 9.78
C PHE A 49 -5.57 3.10 9.29
N ASN A 50 -5.88 2.16 10.18
CA ASN A 50 -6.34 0.80 9.86
C ASN A 50 -5.34 0.02 8.98
N ILE A 51 -4.05 0.32 9.12
CA ILE A 51 -2.95 -0.39 8.45
C ILE A 51 -2.37 -1.38 9.47
N HIS A 52 -2.63 -2.66 9.28
CA HIS A 52 -2.18 -3.73 10.17
C HIS A 52 -1.16 -4.60 9.43
N ILE A 53 0.11 -4.21 9.48
CA ILE A 53 1.22 -4.92 8.82
C ILE A 53 2.36 -5.15 9.81
N SER A 54 3.09 -6.24 9.62
CA SER A 54 4.33 -6.51 10.35
C SER A 54 5.48 -5.61 9.86
N TYR A 55 6.51 -5.44 10.69
CA TYR A 55 7.71 -4.71 10.30
C TYR A 55 8.37 -5.27 9.04
N ARG A 56 8.37 -6.60 8.85
CA ARG A 56 8.87 -7.24 7.62
C ARG A 56 8.05 -6.86 6.39
N GLN A 57 6.72 -6.86 6.50
CA GLN A 57 5.84 -6.42 5.41
C GLN A 57 6.07 -4.94 5.08
N TRP A 58 6.28 -4.10 6.10
CA TRP A 58 6.67 -2.71 5.91
C TRP A 58 7.99 -2.58 5.16
N MET A 59 9.05 -3.29 5.58
CA MET A 59 10.34 -3.26 4.88
C MET A 59 10.25 -3.69 3.41
N ASN A 60 9.44 -4.71 3.12
CA ASN A 60 9.17 -5.13 1.76
C ASN A 60 8.50 -4.02 0.95
N ILE A 61 7.46 -3.37 1.49
CA ILE A 61 6.72 -2.28 0.83
C ILE A 61 7.61 -1.03 0.65
N LYS A 62 8.41 -0.68 1.67
CA LYS A 62 9.31 0.48 1.67
C LYS A 62 10.36 0.40 0.58
N GLY A 63 10.86 -0.81 0.29
CA GLY A 63 11.83 -1.06 -0.79
C GLY A 63 11.22 -1.17 -2.19
N MET A 64 9.90 -1.08 -2.34
CA MET A 64 9.26 -1.22 -3.64
C MET A 64 9.39 0.06 -4.47
N VAL A 65 9.70 -0.11 -5.75
CA VAL A 65 9.48 0.94 -6.75
C VAL A 65 7.99 0.98 -7.06
N ILE A 66 7.28 1.94 -6.46
CA ILE A 66 5.88 2.19 -6.80
C ILE A 66 5.84 3.07 -8.05
N PRO A 67 5.29 2.59 -9.17
CA PRO A 67 5.12 3.43 -10.35
C PRO A 67 4.20 4.61 -9.99
N LYS A 68 4.64 5.83 -10.32
CA LYS A 68 3.78 7.01 -10.28
C LYS A 68 2.59 6.73 -11.18
N GLN A 69 1.37 7.07 -10.76
CA GLN A 69 0.22 6.94 -11.65
C GLN A 69 0.52 7.80 -12.88
N GLU A 70 0.57 7.17 -14.06
CA GLU A 70 0.55 7.89 -15.31
C GLU A 70 -0.72 8.74 -15.30
N THR A 71 -0.56 10.06 -15.28
CA THR A 71 -1.65 10.99 -15.55
C THR A 71 -2.13 10.70 -16.97
N THR A 72 -3.19 9.92 -17.09
CA THR A 72 -3.90 9.64 -18.35
C THR A 72 -4.58 10.88 -18.93
N ASN A 73 -4.45 12.03 -18.26
CA ASN A 73 -4.62 13.34 -18.86
C ASN A 73 -3.40 13.69 -19.72
N GLN A 74 -3.12 12.84 -20.71
CA GLN A 74 -2.33 13.22 -21.86
C GLN A 74 -3.19 14.23 -22.64
N LEU A 75 -3.10 15.48 -22.20
CA LEU A 75 -3.29 16.70 -22.95
C LEU A 75 -4.05 16.48 -24.27
N SER A 76 -5.36 16.70 -24.25
CA SER A 76 -6.11 17.12 -25.43
C SER A 76 -5.56 18.49 -25.85
N LEU A 77 -4.32 18.52 -26.35
CA LEU A 77 -3.59 19.74 -26.75
C LEU A 77 -3.80 20.10 -28.22
N PHE A 78 -4.71 19.42 -28.90
CA PHE A 78 -5.07 19.72 -30.28
C PHE A 78 -6.58 19.55 -30.45
N ASN A 79 -7.33 20.60 -30.15
CA ASN A 79 -8.66 20.88 -30.72
C ASN A 79 -8.66 22.33 -31.19
#